data_AF-N4WNG8-F1
#
_entry.id   AF-N4WNG8-F1
#
_cell.length_a   1.000
_cell.length_b   1.000
_cell.length_c   1.000
_cell.angle_alpha   90.00
_cell.angle_beta   90.00
_cell.angle_gamma   90.00
#
_symmetry.space_group_name_H-M   'P 1'
#
loop_
_entity.id
_entity.type
_entity.pdbx_description
1 polymer ?
#
loop_
_entity_poly.entity_id
_entity_poly.type
_entity_poly.pdbx_seq_one_letter_code
_entity_poly.pdbx_strand_id
1 'polypeptide(L)'
;MGIARPAREKSRLKPEVLRNLILSLCSNQFLTVNELAYLLKRDSGGLRKNHIKKLVEMGKLEPRYPNTPSHKNQAYKTVQHTESNN
;
A
#
# COMPACT_ATOMS: atom_id res chain seq x y z
N MET A 1 18.74 40.02 -12.68
CA MET A 1 17.47 39.30 -12.38
C MET A 1 17.82 37.89 -11.95
N GLY A 2 17.60 37.58 -10.67
CA GLY A 2 17.97 36.29 -10.09
C GLY A 2 17.06 35.17 -10.59
N ILE A 3 17.61 34.29 -11.41
CA ILE A 3 17.07 32.95 -11.66
C ILE A 3 17.04 32.23 -10.31
N ALA A 4 15.89 32.27 -9.66
CA ALA A 4 15.63 31.53 -8.44
C ALA A 4 15.83 30.04 -8.74
N ARG A 5 17.03 29.58 -8.37
CA ARG A 5 17.45 28.25 -7.93
C ARG A 5 16.38 27.16 -8.12
N PRO A 6 16.67 26.02 -8.77
CA PRO A 6 15.78 24.85 -8.81
C PRO A 6 15.63 24.27 -7.40
N ALA A 7 14.85 24.95 -6.57
CA ALA A 7 14.66 24.65 -5.17
C ALA A 7 13.39 23.83 -5.04
N ARG A 8 13.48 22.53 -5.38
CA ARG A 8 12.79 21.40 -4.71
C ARG A 8 12.91 20.08 -5.50
N GLU A 9 14.07 19.75 -6.03
CA GLU A 9 14.42 18.37 -6.44
C GLU A 9 14.65 17.40 -5.25
N LYS A 10 13.94 17.60 -4.12
CA LYS A 10 14.06 16.73 -2.95
C LYS A 10 12.74 16.07 -2.58
N SER A 11 12.55 14.90 -3.17
CA SER A 11 12.38 13.66 -2.40
C SER A 11 11.22 13.63 -1.41
N ARG A 12 10.00 13.85 -1.90
CA ARG A 12 8.82 13.27 -1.23
C ARG A 12 8.46 12.04 -2.05
N LEU A 13 8.83 10.85 -1.57
CA LEU A 13 8.31 9.59 -2.11
C LEU A 13 6.79 9.77 -2.22
N LYS A 14 6.28 9.92 -3.45
CA LYS A 14 4.87 10.30 -3.65
C LYS A 14 4.02 9.21 -2.98
N PRO A 15 2.99 9.57 -2.21
CA PRO A 15 2.12 8.58 -1.58
C PRO A 15 1.50 7.62 -2.59
N GLU A 16 1.41 8.04 -3.86
CA GLU A 16 1.01 7.24 -5.01
C GLU A 16 2.01 6.13 -5.36
N VAL A 17 3.31 6.42 -5.37
CA VAL A 17 4.35 5.42 -5.63
C VAL A 17 4.33 4.34 -4.54
N LEU A 18 4.19 4.75 -3.27
CA LEU A 18 4.06 3.78 -2.18
C LEU A 18 2.82 2.90 -2.34
N ARG A 19 1.68 3.47 -2.73
CA ARG A 19 0.45 2.71 -2.96
C ARG A 19 0.62 1.71 -4.09
N ASN A 20 1.27 2.09 -5.20
CA ASN A 20 1.56 1.17 -6.29
C ASN A 20 2.49 0.03 -5.86
N LEU A 21 3.49 0.32 -5.01
CA LEU A 21 4.37 -0.71 -4.47
C LEU A 21 3.60 -1.70 -3.58
N ILE A 22 2.72 -1.20 -2.70
CA ILE A 22 1.84 -2.03 -1.88
C ILE A 22 0.96 -2.92 -2.78
N LEU A 23 0.37 -2.35 -3.84
CA LEU A 23 -0.47 -3.10 -4.76
C LEU A 23 0.30 -4.20 -5.50
N SER A 24 1.52 -3.91 -5.95
CA SER A 24 2.38 -4.88 -6.62
C SER A 24 2.78 -6.02 -5.67
N LEU A 25 3.16 -5.70 -4.43
CA LEU A 25 3.49 -6.70 -3.40
C LEU A 25 2.28 -7.57 -3.04
N CYS A 26 1.12 -6.95 -2.81
CA CYS A 26 -0.15 -7.63 -2.50
C CYS A 26 -0.80 -8.33 -3.69
N SER A 27 -0.29 -8.19 -4.92
CA SER A 27 -0.83 -8.86 -6.11
C SER A 27 -0.44 -10.34 -6.15
N ASN A 28 0.81 -10.63 -5.78
CA ASN A 28 1.34 -12.00 -5.85
C ASN A 28 0.91 -12.88 -4.68
N GLN A 29 0.60 -12.30 -3.52
CA GLN A 29 0.25 -13.03 -2.30
C GLN A 29 -0.52 -12.18 -1.29
N PHE A 30 -1.20 -12.84 -0.34
CA PHE A 30 -1.86 -12.16 0.77
C PHE A 30 -0.80 -11.70 1.77
N LEU A 31 -0.60 -10.38 1.90
CA LEU A 31 0.38 -9.82 2.84
C LEU A 31 -0.31 -9.12 4.01
N THR A 32 0.21 -9.35 5.21
CA THR A 32 -0.23 -8.64 6.41
C THR A 32 0.32 -7.21 6.45
N VAL A 33 -0.30 -6.35 7.25
CA VAL A 33 0.21 -4.98 7.48
C VAL A 33 1.63 -5.01 8.04
N ASN A 34 1.97 -6.02 8.86
CA ASN A 34 3.31 -6.19 9.42
C ASN A 34 4.33 -6.55 8.34
N GLU A 35 3.99 -7.44 7.41
CA GLU A 35 4.89 -7.77 6.29
C GLU A 35 5.10 -6.58 5.36
N LEU A 36 4.03 -5.85 5.02
CA LEU A 36 4.15 -4.62 4.23
C LEU A 36 4.98 -3.57 4.96
N ALA A 37 4.79 -3.40 6.26
CA ALA A 37 5.58 -2.52 7.10
C ALA A 37 7.07 -2.92 7.12
N TYR A 38 7.36 -4.22 7.22
CA TYR A 38 8.71 -4.76 7.20
C TYR A 38 9.39 -4.55 5.82
N LEU A 39 8.70 -4.90 4.73
CA LEU A 39 9.18 -4.76 3.36
C LEU A 39 9.42 -3.30 2.97
N LEU A 40 8.53 -2.41 3.41
CA LEU A 40 8.60 -0.97 3.11
C LEU A 40 9.39 -0.18 4.17
N LYS A 41 9.92 -0.86 5.21
CA LYS A 41 10.56 -0.27 6.40
C LYS A 41 9.78 0.92 6.96
N ARG A 42 8.46 0.76 7.12
CA ARG A 42 7.52 1.81 7.56
C ARG A 42 6.65 1.37 8.72
N ASP A 43 6.08 2.33 9.42
CA ASP A 43 5.13 2.08 10.50
C ASP A 43 3.83 1.43 9.98
N SER A 44 3.46 0.31 10.60
CA SER A 44 2.27 -0.47 10.27
C SER A 44 0.97 0.29 10.57
N GLY A 45 0.95 1.11 11.62
CA GLY A 45 -0.21 1.94 11.98
C GLY A 45 -0.54 2.99 10.93
N GLY A 46 0.48 3.73 10.48
CA GLY A 46 0.38 4.73 9.42
C GLY A 46 0.03 4.11 8.07
N LEU A 47 0.62 2.95 7.74
CA LEU A 47 0.33 2.24 6.49
C LEU A 47 -1.15 1.80 6.44
N ARG A 48 -1.65 1.22 7.53
CA ARG A 48 -3.02 0.73 7.62
C ARG A 48 -4.05 1.86 7.44
N LYS A 49 -3.91 2.96 8.19
CA LYS A 49 -4.89 4.05 8.16
C LYS A 49 -4.79 4.92 6.91
N ASN A 50 -3.58 5.17 6.39
CA ASN A 50 -3.37 6.14 5.32
C ASN A 50 -3.29 5.51 3.91
N HIS A 51 -2.84 4.26 3.80
CA HIS A 51 -2.66 3.57 2.53
C HIS A 51 -3.66 2.43 2.37
N ILE A 52 -3.65 1.44 3.27
CA ILE A 52 -4.53 0.26 3.17
C ILE A 52 -6.00 0.70 3.18
N LYS A 53 -6.44 1.52 4.14
CA LYS A 53 -7.83 2.01 4.19
C LYS A 53 -8.24 2.68 2.88
N LYS A 54 -7.43 3.59 2.36
CA LYS A 54 -7.72 4.28 1.08
C LYS A 54 -7.77 3.31 -0.11
N LEU A 55 -6.92 2.28 -0.12
CA LEU A 55 -6.90 1.27 -1.18
C LEU A 55 -8.11 0.33 -1.09
N VAL A 56 -8.56 -0.01 0.12
CA VAL A 56 -9.80 -0.78 0.35
C VAL A 56 -11.02 0.06 -0.05
N GLU A 57 -11.07 1.33 0.35
CA GLU A 57 -12.14 2.27 -0.05
C GLU A 57 -12.18 2.50 -1.57
N MET A 58 -11.01 2.48 -2.24
CA MET A 58 -10.91 2.52 -3.71
C MET A 58 -11.22 1.18 -4.39
N GLY A 59 -11.50 0.11 -3.65
CA GLY A 59 -11.74 -1.22 -4.21
C GLY A 59 -10.49 -1.85 -4.87
N LYS A 60 -9.28 -1.43 -4.46
CA LYS A 60 -8.00 -1.95 -4.97
C LYS A 60 -7.37 -3.01 -4.07
N LEU A 61 -7.74 -3.07 -2.79
CA LEU A 61 -7.33 -4.10 -1.85
C LEU A 61 -8.55 -4.79 -1.23
N GLU A 62 -8.51 -6.10 -1.14
CA GLU A 62 -9.50 -6.91 -0.43
C GLU A 62 -8.92 -7.47 0.88
N PRO A 63 -9.61 -7.29 2.01
CA PRO A 63 -9.24 -7.91 3.27
C PRO A 63 -9.57 -9.41 3.27
N ARG A 64 -8.59 -10.24 3.66
CA ARG A 64 -8.79 -11.70 3.77
C ARG A 64 -9.82 -12.11 4.82
N TYR A 65 -9.91 -11.36 5.92
CA TYR A 65 -10.88 -11.58 6.98
C TYR A 65 -11.80 -10.35 7.11
N PRO A 66 -12.93 -10.31 6.39
CA PRO A 66 -13.89 -9.21 6.51
C PRO A 66 -14.61 -9.21 7.86
N ASN A 67 -14.79 -10.37 8.49
CA ASN A 67 -15.52 -10.52 9.76
C ASN A 67 -14.79 -9.90 10.97
N THR A 68 -13.47 -9.72 10.91
CA THR A 68 -12.71 -9.26 12.07
C THR A 68 -11.65 -8.23 11.65
N PRO A 69 -12.02 -6.95 11.54
CA PRO A 69 -11.12 -5.91 11.03
C PRO A 69 -9.87 -5.70 11.91
N SER A 70 -9.83 -6.19 13.15
CA SER A 70 -8.71 -6.07 14.09
C SER A 70 -7.91 -7.37 14.33
N HIS A 71 -8.06 -8.40 13.49
CA HIS A 71 -7.23 -9.59 13.63
C HIS A 71 -5.74 -9.29 13.41
N LYS A 72 -4.88 -9.86 14.26
CA LYS A 72 -3.42 -9.77 14.11
C LYS A 72 -2.92 -10.35 12.78
N ASN A 73 -3.67 -11.32 12.23
CA ASN A 73 -3.37 -11.99 10.96
C ASN A 73 -4.16 -11.38 9.78
N GLN A 74 -4.60 -10.12 9.90
CA GLN A 74 -5.27 -9.44 8.80
C GLN A 74 -4.31 -9.28 7.63
N ALA A 75 -4.59 -10.00 6.55
CA ALA A 75 -3.89 -9.90 5.29
C ALA A 75 -4.74 -9.20 4.23
N TYR A 76 -4.07 -8.50 3.33
CA TYR A 76 -4.67 -7.77 2.23
C TYR A 76 -4.11 -8.29 0.92
N LYS A 77 -4.99 -8.45 -0.07
CA LYS A 77 -4.62 -8.83 -1.43
C LYS A 77 -5.13 -7.80 -2.41
N THR A 78 -4.34 -7.54 -3.44
CA THR A 78 -4.74 -6.64 -4.53
C THR A 78 -5.82 -7.30 -5.36
N VAL A 79 -6.94 -6.61 -5.55
CA VAL A 79 -8.07 -7.04 -6.41
C VAL A 79 -7.83 -6.69 -7.88
N GLN A 80 -6.72 -6.01 -8.21
CA GLN A 80 -6.33 -5.77 -9.60
C GLN A 80 -6.03 -7.11 -10.28
N HIS A 81 -7.06 -7.58 -11.00
CA HIS A 81 -7.06 -8.58 -12.05
C HIS A 81 -6.08 -9.75 -11.82
N THR A 82 -6.55 -10.74 -11.07
CA THR A 82 -6.24 -12.12 -11.42
C THR A 82 -6.77 -12.39 -12.83
N GLU A 83 -5.95 -12.09 -13.83
CA GLU A 83 -5.97 -12.85 -15.08
C GLU A 83 -5.28 -14.18 -14.80
N SER A 84 -6.02 -15.09 -14.16
CA SER A 84 -5.70 -16.50 -14.14
C SER A 84 -6.13 -17.08 -15.47
N ASN A 85 -5.23 -17.08 -16.46
CA ASN A 85 -5.30 -17.96 -17.62
C ASN A 85 -4.04 -18.82 -17.58
N ASN A 86 -4.16 -20.07 -17.13
CA ASN A 86 -3.30 -21.16 -17.55
C ASN A 86 -4.02 -22.50 -17.38
#